data_AF-L1NFX5-F1
#
_entry.id   AF-L1NFX5-F1
#
_cell.length_a   1.000
_cell.length_b   1.000
_cell.length_c   1.000
_cell.angle_alpha   90.00
_cell.angle_beta   90.00
_cell.angle_gamma   90.00
#
_symmetry.space_group_name_H-M   'P 1'
#
loop_
_entity.id
_entity.type
_entity.pdbx_description
1 polymer ?
#
loop_
_entity_poly.entity_id
_entity_poly.type
_entity_poly.pdbx_seq_one_letter_code
_entity_poly.pdbx_strand_id
1 'polypeptide(L)'
;MIYINGYIQELYASSEASFDSSGRPIKSEVCEGELIPCMLRSSVDDKKGEYKDGGYSRYAYEVHMQPYVIGAKRVRLYRLDKSIVGEFVVQSWNTASILNFTQVFVG
;
A
#
# COMPACT_ATOMS: atom_id res chain seq x y z
N MET A 1 3.01 -20.30 8.80
CA MET A 1 3.87 -19.25 9.40
C MET A 1 4.35 -18.37 8.26
N ILE A 2 4.06 -17.07 8.30
CA ILE A 2 4.48 -16.12 7.24
C ILE A 2 5.89 -15.64 7.59
N TYR A 3 6.80 -15.64 6.61
CA TYR A 3 8.14 -15.09 6.77
C TYR A 3 8.07 -13.57 6.82
N ILE A 4 8.60 -12.95 7.88
CA ILE A 4 8.57 -11.49 8.05
C ILE A 4 9.88 -10.91 7.53
N ASN A 5 9.80 -10.03 6.52
CA ASN A 5 10.95 -9.29 6.00
C ASN A 5 10.70 -7.77 5.92
N GLY A 6 9.56 -7.31 6.41
CA GLY A 6 9.18 -5.91 6.41
C GLY A 6 7.89 -5.64 7.17
N TYR A 7 7.44 -4.40 7.06
CA TYR A 7 6.19 -3.93 7.65
C TYR A 7 5.39 -3.13 6.63
N ILE A 8 4.06 -3.21 6.74
CA ILE A 8 3.12 -2.38 6.02
C ILE A 8 2.39 -1.51 7.04
N GLN A 9 2.27 -0.23 6.75
CA GLN A 9 1.56 0.74 7.57
C GLN A 9 0.43 1.32 6.74
N GLU A 10 -0.78 1.30 7.27
CA GLU A 10 -1.92 1.91 6.63
C GLU A 10 -1.90 3.43 6.80
N LEU A 11 -2.21 4.16 5.72
CA LEU A 11 -2.30 5.61 5.73
C LEU A 11 -3.76 6.02 5.50
N TYR A 12 -4.31 6.74 6.47
CA TYR A 12 -5.69 7.19 6.51
C TYR A 12 -5.76 8.71 6.38
N ALA A 13 -6.82 9.23 5.77
CA ALA A 13 -7.14 10.64 5.88
C ALA A 13 -7.95 10.85 7.16
N SER A 14 -7.53 11.77 8.02
CA SER A 14 -8.20 12.07 9.29
C SER A 14 -9.60 12.68 9.10
N SER A 15 -9.83 13.31 7.95
CA SER A 15 -11.09 13.92 7.57
C SER A 15 -11.44 13.59 6.13
N GLU A 16 -12.75 13.46 5.85
CA GLU A 16 -13.25 13.48 4.49
C GLU A 16 -12.93 14.84 3.85
N ALA A 17 -12.75 14.86 2.52
CA ALA A 17 -12.43 16.07 1.79
C ALA A 17 -13.47 17.16 2.09
N SER A 18 -13.05 18.22 2.77
CA SER A 18 -13.92 19.30 3.22
C SER A 18 -13.42 20.63 2.66
N PHE A 19 -14.33 21.59 2.57
CA PHE A 19 -14.05 22.94 2.11
C PHE A 19 -14.25 23.93 3.25
N ASP A 20 -13.39 24.95 3.33
CA ASP A 20 -13.58 26.03 4.29
C ASP A 20 -14.77 26.93 3.88
N SER A 21 -15.11 27.90 4.73
CA SER A 21 -16.19 28.87 4.47
C SER A 21 -15.98 29.74 3.22
N SER A 22 -14.78 29.70 2.63
CA SER A 22 -14.43 30.40 1.39
C SER A 22 -14.37 29.46 0.17
N GLY A 23 -14.77 28.19 0.33
CA GLY A 23 -14.78 27.18 -0.73
C GLY A 23 -13.39 26.63 -1.07
N ARG A 24 -12.38 26.84 -0.23
CA ARG A 24 -11.03 26.28 -0.45
C ARG A 24 -10.92 24.89 0.17
N PRO A 25 -10.24 23.95 -0.49
CA PRO A 25 -10.07 22.61 0.06
C PRO A 25 -9.22 22.68 1.34
N ILE A 26 -9.73 22.09 2.41
CA ILE A 26 -9.01 21.90 3.66
C ILE A 26 -8.11 20.68 3.47
N LYS A 27 -6.81 20.84 3.76
CA LYS A 27 -5.87 19.70 3.74
C LYS A 27 -6.28 18.71 4.82
N SER A 28 -6.60 17.49 4.42
CA SER A 28 -6.77 16.38 5.36
C SER A 28 -5.40 16.01 5.94
N GLU A 29 -5.30 15.91 7.27
CA GLU A 29 -4.10 15.35 7.89
C GLU A 29 -4.03 13.85 7.60
N VAL A 30 -2.82 13.33 7.40
CA VAL A 30 -2.60 11.90 7.20
C VAL A 30 -2.41 11.27 8.57
N CYS A 31 -3.30 10.37 8.96
CA CYS A 31 -3.15 9.52 10.12
C CYS A 31 -2.43 8.23 9.73
N GLU A 32 -1.46 7.83 10.54
CA GLU A 32 -0.69 6.62 10.34
C GLU A 32 -1.21 5.51 11.25
N GLY A 33 -1.50 4.34 10.67
CA GLY A 33 -1.86 3.15 11.42
C GLY A 33 -0.67 2.46 12.07
N GLU A 34 -0.91 1.29 12.65
CA GLU A 34 0.13 0.45 13.23
C GLU A 34 1.02 -0.20 12.15
N LEU A 35 2.26 -0.54 12.53
CA LEU A 35 3.17 -1.30 11.68
C LEU A 35 2.79 -2.79 11.71
N ILE A 36 2.21 -3.27 10.62
CA ILE A 36 1.77 -4.65 10.51
C ILE A 36 2.90 -5.48 9.88
N PRO A 37 3.38 -6.56 10.54
CA PRO A 37 4.41 -7.42 9.98
C PRO A 37 3.96 -8.07 8.67
N CYS A 38 4.83 -8.06 7.66
CA CYS A 38 4.51 -8.59 6.34
C CYS A 38 5.72 -9.24 5.65
N MET A 39 5.41 -9.97 4.58
CA MET A 39 6.33 -10.49 3.59
C MET A 39 6.21 -9.67 2.31
N LEU A 40 7.22 -8.88 2.01
CA LEU A 40 7.38 -8.18 0.73
C LEU A 40 7.85 -9.19 -0.34
N ARG A 41 7.02 -9.42 -1.34
CA ARG A 41 7.26 -10.28 -2.51
C ARG A 41 7.41 -9.38 -3.74
N SER A 42 8.65 -9.19 -4.18
CA SER A 42 9.08 -8.59 -5.47
C SER A 42 8.56 -7.19 -5.83
N SER A 43 9.44 -6.38 -6.41
CA SER A 43 9.06 -5.26 -7.27
C SER A 43 8.74 -5.82 -8.65
N VAL A 44 7.47 -5.95 -9.03
CA VAL A 44 7.11 -6.25 -10.42
C VAL A 44 7.34 -4.97 -11.22
N ASP A 45 8.32 -4.99 -12.10
CA ASP A 45 8.46 -3.99 -13.16
C ASP A 45 7.44 -4.36 -14.25
N ASP A 46 6.22 -3.85 -14.11
CA ASP A 46 5.19 -4.11 -15.10
C ASP A 46 5.42 -3.26 -16.35
N LYS A 47 6.12 -3.83 -17.34
CA LYS A 47 6.35 -3.21 -18.64
C LYS A 47 5.14 -3.28 -19.59
N LYS A 48 3.95 -3.68 -19.10
CA LYS A 48 2.74 -3.84 -19.93
C LYS A 48 2.10 -2.55 -20.46
N GLY A 49 2.76 -1.41 -20.37
CA GLY A 49 2.33 -0.20 -21.06
C GLY A 49 2.63 -0.25 -22.55
N GLU A 50 1.78 -0.89 -23.37
CA GLU A 50 1.79 -0.68 -24.82
C GLU A 50 0.97 0.58 -25.17
N TYR A 51 1.62 1.74 -25.13
CA TYR A 51 1.19 2.94 -25.84
C TYR A 51 2.36 3.49 -26.65
N LYS A 52 2.04 4.13 -27.79
CA LYS A 52 2.94 4.48 -28.90
C LYS A 52 4.22 5.27 -28.58
N ASP A 53 4.47 5.69 -27.34
CA ASP A 53 5.52 6.67 -27.00
C ASP A 53 6.46 6.29 -25.82
N GLY A 54 6.43 5.05 -25.32
CA GLY A 54 7.45 4.57 -24.37
C GLY A 54 6.88 3.82 -23.17
N GLY A 55 7.53 2.71 -22.79
CA GLY A 55 7.12 1.87 -21.68
C GLY A 55 7.32 2.56 -20.33
N TYR A 56 6.25 2.69 -19.55
CA TYR A 56 6.35 3.08 -18.14
C TYR A 56 6.67 1.85 -17.29
N SER A 57 7.76 1.90 -16.53
CA SER A 57 8.04 0.97 -15.43
C SER A 57 7.27 1.43 -14.20
N ARG A 58 6.19 0.73 -13.82
CA ARG A 58 5.53 0.96 -12.53
C ARG A 58 6.06 -0.05 -11.52
N TYR A 59 6.72 0.43 -10.46
CA TYR A 59 7.14 -0.39 -9.34
C TYR A 59 5.89 -0.85 -8.56
N ALA A 60 5.53 -2.13 -8.66
CA ALA A 60 4.46 -2.72 -7.87
C ALA A 60 5.01 -3.74 -6.87
N TYR A 61 4.53 -3.75 -5.64
CA TYR A 61 4.87 -4.74 -4.63
C TYR A 61 3.67 -5.65 -4.32
N GLU A 62 3.96 -6.94 -4.18
CA GLU A 62 3.04 -7.90 -3.59
C GLU A 62 3.42 -8.06 -2.11
N VAL A 63 2.44 -7.96 -1.22
CA VAL A 63 2.65 -8.02 0.23
C VAL A 63 1.77 -9.11 0.81
N HIS A 64 2.36 -10.06 1.53
CA HIS A 64 1.61 -11.08 2.27
C HIS A 64 1.65 -10.78 3.77
N MET A 65 0.51 -10.86 4.43
CA MET A 65 0.40 -10.59 5.85
C MET A 65 -0.63 -11.48 6.51
N GLN A 66 -0.64 -11.54 7.83
CA GLN A 66 -1.67 -12.29 8.55
C GLN A 66 -3.08 -11.84 8.12
N PRO A 67 -4.10 -12.72 8.23
CA PRO A 67 -5.47 -12.39 7.85
C PRO A 67 -5.90 -11.08 8.50
N TYR A 68 -6.01 -10.06 7.67
CA TYR A 68 -6.31 -8.70 8.06
C TYR A 68 -7.04 -8.01 6.92
N VAL A 69 -8.07 -7.23 7.24
CA VAL A 69 -8.85 -6.48 6.24
C VAL A 69 -8.20 -5.12 6.07
N ILE A 70 -7.70 -4.84 4.87
CA ILE A 70 -7.15 -3.53 4.55
C ILE A 70 -8.26 -2.64 4.00
N GLY A 71 -8.58 -1.60 4.76
CA GLY A 71 -9.49 -0.52 4.33
C GLY A 71 -8.77 0.67 3.72
N ALA A 72 -7.46 0.78 3.92
CA ALA A 72 -6.68 1.94 3.50
C ALA A 72 -6.44 1.97 1.98
N LYS A 73 -6.59 3.16 1.39
CA LYS A 73 -6.27 3.40 -0.04
C LYS A 73 -4.77 3.57 -0.28
N ARG A 74 -4.04 3.96 0.75
CA ARG A 74 -2.59 4.21 0.71
C ARG A 74 -1.93 3.45 1.84
N VAL A 75 -0.72 2.98 1.58
CA VAL A 75 0.10 2.30 2.57
C VAL A 75 1.53 2.75 2.44
N ARG A 76 2.29 2.61 3.52
CA ARG A 76 3.74 2.79 3.52
C ARG A 76 4.41 1.46 3.80
N LEU A 77 5.42 1.14 3.02
CA LEU A 77 6.20 -0.08 3.16
C LEU A 77 7.53 0.22 3.84
N TYR A 78 7.93 -0.70 4.71
CA TYR A 78 9.17 -0.66 5.47
C TYR A 78 9.91 -1.97 5.30
N ARG A 79 11.24 -1.91 5.25
CA ARG A 79 12.09 -3.11 5.39
C ARG A 79 12.14 -3.56 6.85
N LEU A 80 12.72 -4.73 7.10
CA LEU A 80 12.85 -5.30 8.44
C LEU A 80 13.61 -4.38 9.42
N ASP A 81 14.57 -3.59 8.93
CA ASP A 81 15.32 -2.59 9.70
C ASP A 81 14.54 -1.29 9.96
N LYS A 82 13.25 -1.25 9.59
CA LYS A 82 12.37 -0.07 9.62
C LYS A 82 12.80 1.08 8.70
N SER A 83 13.71 0.84 7.76
CA SER A 83 13.95 1.78 6.67
C SER A 83 12.72 1.86 5.76
N ILE A 84 12.36 3.07 5.35
CA ILE A 84 11.22 3.30 4.46
C ILE A 84 11.59 2.79 3.05
N VAL A 85 10.72 1.95 2.49
CA VAL A 85 10.76 1.57 1.07
C VAL A 85 10.06 2.64 0.24
N GLY A 86 8.88 3.09 0.70
CA GLY A 86 8.11 4.13 0.05
C GLY A 86 6.63 4.12 0.46
N GLU A 87 5.89 5.09 -0.07
CA GLU A 87 4.43 5.14 0.01
C GLU A 87 3.81 4.72 -1.31
N PHE A 88 2.78 3.89 -1.25
CA PHE A 88 2.16 3.25 -2.41
C PHE A 88 0.64 3.31 -2.31
N VAL A 89 -0.02 3.28 -3.46
CA VAL A 89 -1.47 3.17 -3.55
C VAL A 89 -1.83 1.70 -3.55
N VAL A 90 -2.80 1.29 -2.72
CA VAL A 90 -3.35 -0.06 -2.75
C VAL A 90 -4.15 -0.22 -4.03
N GLN A 91 -3.71 -1.11 -4.90
CA GLN A 91 -4.37 -1.41 -6.17
C GLN A 91 -5.45 -2.46 -5.99
N SER A 92 -5.16 -3.48 -5.19
CA SER A 92 -6.12 -4.53 -4.83
C SER A 92 -5.63 -5.25 -3.58
N TRP A 93 -6.55 -5.93 -2.89
CA TRP A 93 -6.22 -6.86 -1.83
C TRP A 93 -7.15 -8.07 -1.89
N ASN A 94 -6.63 -9.24 -1.58
CA ASN A 94 -7.35 -10.50 -1.64
C ASN A 94 -7.05 -11.31 -0.38
N THR A 95 -8.06 -12.00 0.15
CA THR A 95 -7.86 -12.98 1.21
C THR A 95 -7.63 -14.36 0.59
N ALA A 96 -6.42 -14.90 0.77
CA ALA A 96 -6.11 -16.27 0.37
C ALA A 96 -6.57 -17.23 1.46
N SER A 97 -7.82 -17.67 1.39
CA SER A 97 -8.46 -18.53 2.41
C SER A 97 -7.73 -19.85 2.66
N ILE A 98 -7.14 -20.46 1.61
CA ILE A 98 -6.39 -21.72 1.72
C ILE A 98 -5.09 -21.55 2.51
N LEU A 99 -4.40 -20.43 2.32
CA LEU A 99 -3.10 -20.16 2.94
C LEU A 99 -3.22 -19.29 4.20
N ASN A 100 -4.44 -18.85 4.51
CA ASN A 100 -4.81 -18.01 5.64
C ASN A 100 -3.92 -16.77 5.76
N PHE A 101 -3.83 -15.98 4.68
CA PHE A 101 -3.14 -14.69 4.65
C PHE A 101 -3.86 -13.69 3.76
N THR A 102 -3.60 -12.40 3.98
CA THR A 102 -4.02 -11.32 3.09
C THR A 102 -2.89 -11.00 2.12
N GLN A 103 -3.22 -10.96 0.83
CA GLN A 103 -2.34 -10.56 -0.26
C GLN A 103 -2.73 -9.15 -0.70
N VAL A 104 -1.76 -8.24 -0.72
CA VAL A 104 -1.97 -6.82 -1.06
C VAL A 104 -1.08 -6.47 -2.23
N PHE A 105 -1.66 -5.88 -3.27
CA PHE A 105 -0.92 -5.36 -4.40
C PHE A 105 -0.89 -3.84 -4.30
N VAL A 106 0.31 -3.27 -4.30
CA VAL A 106 0.53 -1.83 -4.15
C VAL A 106 1.43 -1.31 -5.25
N GLY A 107 1.25 -0.07 -5.70
CA GLY A 107 2.14 0.57 -6.66
C GLY A 107 1.81 2.03 -6.89
#